data_AF-A0A9E5VW45-F1
#
_entry.id   AF-A0A9E5VW45-F1
#
_cell.length_a   1.000
_cell.length_b   1.000
_cell.length_c   1.000
_cell.angle_alpha   90.00
_cell.angle_beta   90.00
_cell.angle_gamma   90.00
#
_symmetry.space_group_name_H-M   'P 1'
#
loop_
_entity.id
_entity.type
_entity.pdbx_description
1 polymer ?
#
loop_
_entity_poly.entity_id
_entity_poly.type
_entity_poly.pdbx_seq_one_letter_code
_entity_poly.pdbx_strand_id
1 'polypeptide(L)'
;MLSKAAEWLSRLSLRQALWAGVLLALAIEALTCLLRFAAHMTAAESTGWMAAFTFGWRIHHGYIGVLLFTAGLFCRAGRLGRGLMIVGAGLALADLLHHFAVLWPLTGSPEFHLRYPE
;
A
#
# COMPACT_ATOMS: atom_id res chain seq x y z
N MET A 1 -3.28 15.22 -20.58
CA MET A 1 -3.58 15.00 -19.13
C MET A 1 -2.33 14.61 -18.34
N LEU A 2 -1.47 13.73 -18.84
CA LEU A 2 -0.22 13.33 -18.16
C LEU A 2 0.74 14.49 -17.84
N SER A 3 0.79 15.52 -18.69
CA SER A 3 1.63 16.72 -18.46
C SER A 3 1.22 17.51 -17.22
N LYS A 4 -0.09 17.75 -17.02
CA LYS A 4 -0.62 18.50 -15.89
C LYS A 4 -0.39 17.77 -14.56
N ALA A 5 -0.56 16.45 -14.53
CA ALA A 5 -0.31 15.64 -13.34
C ALA A 5 1.18 15.63 -12.95
N ALA A 6 2.07 15.49 -13.93
CA ALA A 6 3.51 15.53 -13.69
C ALA A 6 3.98 16.90 -13.17
N GLU A 7 3.42 17.98 -13.73
CA GLU A 7 3.68 19.34 -13.29
C GLU A 7 3.18 19.57 -11.86
N TRP A 8 1.97 19.10 -11.54
CA TRP A 8 1.43 19.17 -10.19
C TRP A 8 2.31 18.44 -9.17
N LEU A 9 2.71 17.20 -9.46
CA LEU A 9 3.60 16.41 -8.58
C LEU A 9 4.92 17.12 -8.30
N SER A 10 5.49 17.79 -9.30
CA SER A 10 6.75 18.53 -9.14
C SER A 10 6.65 19.74 -8.21
N ARG A 11 5.45 20.27 -7.99
CA ARG A 11 5.18 21.46 -7.16
C ARG A 11 4.82 21.12 -5.72
N LEU A 12 4.63 19.84 -5.38
CA LEU A 12 4.25 19.43 -4.04
C LEU A 12 5.41 19.58 -3.05
N SER A 13 5.13 20.25 -1.95
CA SER A 13 5.95 20.16 -0.75
C SER A 13 5.92 18.74 -0.18
N LEU A 14 6.90 18.41 0.66
CA LEU A 14 6.93 17.13 1.37
C LEU A 14 5.65 16.89 2.16
N ARG A 15 5.19 17.89 2.92
CA ARG A 15 3.96 17.81 3.72
C ARG A 15 2.73 17.49 2.86
N GLN A 16 2.59 18.13 1.70
CA GLN A 16 1.49 17.86 0.78
C GLN A 16 1.57 16.46 0.18
N ALA A 17 2.77 15.98 -0.16
CA ALA A 17 2.96 14.61 -0.65
C ALA A 17 2.59 13.57 0.43
N LEU A 18 2.94 13.81 1.69
CA LEU A 18 2.53 12.94 2.80
C LEU A 18 1.01 12.90 2.97
N TRP A 19 0.34 14.06 2.96
CA TRP A 19 -1.12 14.11 3.04
C TRP A 19 -1.79 13.45 1.83
N ALA A 20 -1.26 13.64 0.63
CA ALA A 20 -1.74 12.94 -0.55
C ALA A 20 -1.55 11.42 -0.42
N GLY A 21 -0.46 10.96 0.20
CA GLY A 21 -0.24 9.56 0.55
C GLY A 21 -1.27 9.03 1.55
N VAL A 22 -1.61 9.78 2.60
CA VAL A 22 -2.66 9.42 3.56
C VAL A 22 -4.02 9.32 2.86
N LEU A 23 -4.39 10.29 2.02
CA LEU A 23 -5.64 10.23 1.26
C LEU A 23 -5.67 9.02 0.32
N LEU A 24 -4.55 8.71 -0.33
CA LEU A 24 -4.42 7.51 -1.15
C LEU A 24 -4.56 6.23 -0.31
N ALA A 25 -3.99 6.19 0.89
CA ALA A 25 -4.12 5.05 1.80
C ALA A 25 -5.59 4.79 2.16
N LEU A 26 -6.35 5.84 2.49
CA LEU A 26 -7.77 5.72 2.79
C LEU A 26 -8.57 5.22 1.58
N ALA A 27 -8.24 5.69 0.37
CA ALA A 27 -8.90 5.24 -0.85
C ALA A 27 -8.60 3.76 -1.16
N ILE A 28 -7.34 3.34 -1.01
CA ILE A 28 -6.94 1.93 -1.15
C ILE A 28 -7.64 1.09 -0.09
N GLU A 29 -7.65 1.52 1.17
CA GLU A 29 -8.28 0.78 2.26
C GLU A 29 -9.78 0.61 2.06
N ALA A 30 -10.48 1.66 1.61
CA ALA A 30 -11.91 1.56 1.30
C ALA A 30 -12.18 0.51 0.21
N LEU A 31 -11.32 0.46 -0.82
CA LEU A 31 -11.40 -0.58 -1.85
C LEU A 31 -11.08 -1.97 -1.29
N THR A 32 -10.03 -2.11 -0.47
CA THR A 32 -9.66 -3.38 0.16
C THR A 32 -10.78 -3.89 1.07
N CYS A 33 -11.39 -3.02 1.88
CA CYS A 33 -12.58 -3.31 2.68
C CYS A 33 -13.74 -3.81 1.83
N LEU A 34 -14.03 -3.13 0.72
CA LEU A 34 -15.11 -3.53 -0.19
C LEU A 34 -14.86 -4.95 -0.74
N LEU A 35 -13.65 -5.21 -1.25
CA LEU A 35 -13.29 -6.52 -1.77
C LEU A 35 -13.31 -7.60 -0.69
N ARG A 36 -12.81 -7.28 0.51
CA ARG A 36 -12.75 -8.23 1.63
C ARG A 36 -14.12 -8.58 2.17
N PHE A 37 -14.97 -7.59 2.45
CA PHE A 37 -16.21 -7.81 3.19
C PHE A 37 -17.45 -7.88 2.30
N ALA A 38 -17.47 -7.23 1.14
CA ALA A 38 -18.60 -7.32 0.22
C ALA A 38 -18.42 -8.44 -0.82
N ALA A 39 -17.19 -8.65 -1.31
CA ALA A 39 -16.88 -9.73 -2.25
C ALA A 39 -16.29 -10.99 -1.59
N HIS A 40 -16.16 -11.00 -0.26
CA HIS A 40 -15.64 -12.12 0.54
C HIS A 40 -14.26 -12.62 0.08
N MET A 41 -13.44 -11.75 -0.51
CA MET A 41 -12.12 -12.15 -1.01
C MET A 41 -11.13 -12.30 0.14
N THR A 42 -10.50 -13.46 0.24
CA THR A 42 -9.35 -13.68 1.13
C THR A 42 -8.06 -13.72 0.34
N ALA A 43 -7.02 -13.06 0.86
CA ALA A 43 -5.72 -13.03 0.20
C ALA A 43 -5.00 -14.39 0.28
N ALA A 44 -5.28 -15.22 1.29
CA ALA A 44 -4.69 -16.55 1.41
C ALA A 44 -5.11 -17.48 0.26
N GLU A 45 -6.41 -17.52 -0.06
CA GLU A 45 -6.95 -18.34 -1.14
C GLU A 45 -6.55 -17.79 -2.51
N SER A 46 -6.51 -16.46 -2.67
CA SER A 46 -6.28 -15.83 -3.97
C SER A 46 -4.80 -15.80 -4.40
N THR A 47 -3.86 -15.92 -3.45
CA THR A 47 -2.41 -15.73 -3.74
C THR A 47 -1.53 -16.89 -3.27
N GLY A 48 -2.09 -18.01 -2.82
CA GLY A 48 -1.30 -19.17 -2.35
C GLY A 48 -0.29 -19.70 -3.38
N TRP A 49 -0.63 -19.63 -4.68
CA TRP A 49 0.26 -20.01 -5.78
C TRP A 49 1.57 -19.19 -5.83
N MET A 50 1.58 -17.98 -5.25
CA MET A 50 2.78 -17.14 -5.21
C MET A 50 3.86 -17.71 -4.29
N ALA A 51 3.51 -18.56 -3.32
CA ALA A 51 4.46 -19.20 -2.41
C ALA A 51 5.59 -19.94 -3.13
N ALA A 52 5.30 -20.53 -4.30
CA ALA A 52 6.28 -21.22 -5.13
C ALA A 52 7.35 -20.27 -5.71
N PHE A 53 7.01 -19.00 -5.91
CA PHE A 53 7.90 -17.98 -6.49
C PHE A 53 8.59 -17.11 -5.45
N THR A 54 8.05 -17.07 -4.22
CA THR A 54 8.55 -16.25 -3.13
C THR A 54 9.24 -17.05 -2.03
N PHE A 55 9.51 -18.33 -2.26
CA PHE A 55 10.08 -19.25 -1.27
C PHE A 55 9.27 -19.27 0.04
N GLY A 56 7.93 -19.24 -0.10
CA GLY A 56 6.99 -19.22 1.01
C GLY A 56 6.77 -17.85 1.67
N TRP A 57 7.48 -16.79 1.29
CA TRP A 57 7.24 -15.44 1.83
C TRP A 57 5.98 -14.82 1.25
N ARG A 58 5.13 -14.27 2.11
CA ARG A 58 3.91 -13.58 1.68
C ARG A 58 4.24 -12.17 1.24
N ILE A 59 3.71 -11.76 0.09
CA ILE A 59 3.88 -10.38 -0.38
C ILE A 59 2.74 -9.54 0.16
N HIS A 60 3.08 -8.63 1.06
CA HIS A 60 2.20 -7.55 1.49
C HIS A 60 2.49 -6.31 0.65
N HIS A 61 1.45 -5.60 0.22
CA HIS A 61 1.64 -4.35 -0.52
C HIS A 61 2.34 -3.29 0.34
N GLY A 62 2.32 -3.43 1.67
CA GLY A 62 3.10 -2.58 2.57
C GLY A 62 4.61 -2.68 2.37
N TYR A 63 5.15 -3.84 2.00
CA TYR A 63 6.59 -3.99 1.72
C TYR A 63 7.01 -3.18 0.49
N ILE A 64 6.19 -3.26 -0.56
CA ILE A 64 6.36 -2.46 -1.78
C ILE A 64 6.22 -0.98 -1.43
N GLY A 65 5.24 -0.63 -0.57
CA GLY A 65 5.04 0.72 -0.07
C GLY A 65 6.28 1.31 0.60
N VAL A 66 6.87 0.59 1.55
CA VAL A 66 8.09 1.01 2.27
C VAL A 66 9.26 1.18 1.30
N LEU A 67 9.44 0.25 0.35
CA LEU A 67 10.50 0.33 -0.66
C LEU A 67 10.35 1.58 -1.53
N LEU A 68 9.14 1.82 -2.06
CA LEU A 68 8.86 2.98 -2.92
C LEU A 68 9.00 4.30 -2.15
N PHE A 69 8.52 4.36 -0.92
CA PHE A 69 8.64 5.57 -0.09
C PHE A 69 10.11 5.92 0.14
N THR A 70 10.90 4.92 0.55
CA THR A 70 12.35 5.04 0.77
C THR A 70 13.07 5.46 -0.51
N ALA A 71 12.78 4.83 -1.65
CA ALA A 71 13.33 5.22 -2.95
C ALA A 71 12.98 6.68 -3.31
N GLY A 72 11.76 7.12 -2.97
CA GLY A 72 11.32 8.50 -3.14
C GLY A 72 12.12 9.53 -2.34
N LEU A 73 12.63 9.16 -1.15
CA LEU A 73 13.51 10.02 -0.34
C LEU A 73 14.89 10.23 -0.99
N PHE A 74 15.40 9.22 -1.70
CA PHE A 74 16.69 9.27 -2.39
C PHE A 74 16.62 9.89 -3.79
N CYS A 75 15.42 10.01 -4.35
CA CYS A 75 15.20 10.77 -5.57
C CYS A 75 15.28 12.28 -5.27
N ARG A 76 15.97 13.06 -6.10
CA ARG A 76 15.95 14.54 -6.00
C ARG A 76 14.50 15.05 -5.98
N ALA A 77 14.25 16.14 -5.26
CA ALA A 77 12.92 16.73 -5.03
C ALA A 77 12.22 17.17 -6.34
N GLY A 78 11.66 16.21 -7.06
CA GLY A 78 10.95 16.40 -8.32
C GLY A 78 9.82 15.39 -8.45
N ARG A 79 9.18 15.37 -9.62
CA ARG A 79 7.95 14.58 -9.88
C ARG A 79 8.06 13.11 -9.48
N LEU A 80 9.22 12.48 -9.75
CA LEU A 80 9.44 11.06 -9.49
C LEU A 80 9.52 10.80 -7.99
N GLY A 81 10.35 11.55 -7.26
CA GLY A 81 10.46 11.42 -5.82
C GLY A 81 9.11 11.64 -5.13
N ARG A 82 8.37 12.70 -5.51
CA ARG A 82 7.04 12.97 -4.94
C ARG A 82 6.02 11.89 -5.26
N GLY A 83 6.00 11.39 -6.50
CA GLY A 83 5.11 10.28 -6.89
C GLY A 83 5.42 9.00 -6.09
N LEU A 84 6.69 8.64 -5.98
CA LEU A 84 7.15 7.48 -5.21
C LEU A 84 6.79 7.60 -3.73
N MET A 85 6.95 8.78 -3.12
CA MET A 85 6.56 9.01 -1.74
C MET A 85 5.05 8.90 -1.52
N ILE A 86 4.23 9.44 -2.44
CA ILE A 86 2.76 9.37 -2.33
C ILE A 86 2.29 7.93 -2.42
N VAL A 87 2.73 7.21 -3.46
CA VAL A 87 2.35 5.80 -3.68
C VAL A 87 2.90 4.92 -2.57
N GLY A 88 4.16 5.13 -2.18
CA GLY A 88 4.81 4.39 -1.11
C GLY A 88 4.11 4.54 0.24
N ALA A 89 3.85 5.78 0.65
CA ALA A 89 3.10 6.06 1.88
C ALA A 89 1.66 5.51 1.80
N GLY A 90 1.00 5.66 0.65
CA GLY A 90 -0.35 5.14 0.41
C GLY A 90 -0.44 3.63 0.63
N LEU A 91 0.44 2.87 -0.01
CA LEU A 91 0.47 1.41 0.12
C LEU A 91 0.85 0.94 1.52
N ALA A 92 1.90 1.52 2.12
CA ALA A 92 2.36 1.14 3.45
C ALA A 92 1.30 1.42 4.53
N LEU A 93 0.70 2.61 4.50
CA LEU A 93 -0.32 2.96 5.48
C LEU A 93 -1.61 2.17 5.24
N ALA A 94 -2.04 1.95 4.00
CA ALA A 94 -3.21 1.14 3.72
C ALA A 94 -3.05 -0.29 4.26
N ASP A 95 -1.90 -0.92 4.03
CA ASP A 95 -1.59 -2.26 4.55
C ASP A 95 -1.70 -2.33 6.08
N LEU A 96 -1.04 -1.40 6.77
CA LEU A 96 -1.07 -1.35 8.23
C LEU A 96 -2.48 -1.07 8.77
N LEU A 97 -3.22 -0.15 8.15
CA LEU A 97 -4.59 0.15 8.53
C LEU A 97 -5.49 -1.08 8.31
N HIS A 98 -5.37 -1.75 7.16
CA HIS A 98 -6.16 -2.92 6.85
C HIS A 98 -5.98 -4.00 7.90
N HIS A 99 -4.73 -4.38 8.17
CA HIS A 99 -4.43 -5.50 9.05
C HIS A 99 -4.69 -5.16 10.52
N PHE A 100 -4.27 -3.99 10.99
CA PHE A 100 -4.26 -3.70 12.43
C PHE A 100 -5.41 -2.81 12.90
N ALA A 101 -5.98 -1.96 12.04
CA ALA A 101 -7.07 -1.05 12.42
C ALA A 101 -8.44 -1.49 11.90
N VAL A 102 -8.50 -2.38 10.90
CA VAL A 102 -9.76 -2.85 10.31
C VAL A 102 -9.98 -4.34 10.55
N LEU A 103 -9.14 -5.22 9.99
CA LEU A 103 -9.28 -6.67 10.11
C LEU A 103 -9.26 -7.09 11.56
N TRP A 104 -8.23 -6.69 12.32
CA TRP A 104 -8.09 -7.16 13.69
C TRP A 104 -9.30 -6.83 14.58
N PRO A 105 -9.82 -5.59 14.62
CA PRO A 105 -11.04 -5.31 15.40
C PRO A 105 -12.30 -6.02 14.91
N LEU A 106 -12.43 -6.30 13.60
CA LEU A 106 -13.64 -6.86 13.02
C LEU A 106 -13.66 -8.40 12.98
N THR A 107 -12.51 -9.05 12.86
CA THR A 107 -12.39 -10.50 12.71
C THR A 107 -11.70 -11.18 13.88
N GLY A 108 -11.08 -10.40 14.79
CA GLY A 108 -10.27 -10.91 15.89
C GLY A 108 -8.84 -11.34 15.51
N SER A 109 -8.46 -11.22 14.23
CA SER A 109 -7.12 -11.55 13.74
C SER A 109 -6.64 -10.50 12.74
N PRO A 110 -5.39 -10.02 12.82
CA PRO A 110 -4.85 -9.11 11.83
C PRO A 110 -4.61 -9.78 10.48
N GLU A 111 -4.54 -11.11 10.39
CA GLU A 111 -4.16 -11.86 9.17
C GLU A 111 -2.83 -11.40 8.52
N PHE A 112 -1.96 -10.74 9.28
CA PHE A 112 -0.65 -10.26 8.85
C PHE A 112 0.41 -11.37 8.94
N HIS A 113 0.30 -12.35 8.04
CA HIS A 113 1.23 -13.49 8.00
C HIS A 113 2.46 -13.18 7.17
N LEU A 114 3.65 -13.38 7.72
CA LEU A 114 4.91 -13.19 6.98
C LEU A 114 5.15 -14.28 5.93
N ARG A 115 4.60 -15.48 6.15
CA ARG A 115 4.67 -16.61 5.24
C ARG A 115 3.28 -17.05 4.81
N TYR A 116 3.19 -17.68 3.65
CA TYR A 116 2.00 -18.44 3.29
C TYR A 116 1.84 -19.62 4.25
N PRO A 117 0.60 -19.97 4.64
CA PRO A 117 0.34 -21.20 5.40
C PRO A 117 0.78 -22.43 4.58
N GLU A 118 1.25 -23.46 5.28
CA GLU A 118 1.63 -24.76 4.69
C GLU A 118 0.42 -25.51 4.12
#